data_AF-D3TNH0-F1
#
_entry.id   AF-D3TNH0-F1
#
_cell.length_a   1.000
_cell.length_b   1.000
_cell.length_c   1.000
_cell.angle_alpha   90.00
_cell.angle_beta   90.00
_cell.angle_gamma   90.00
#
_symmetry.space_group_name_H-M   'P 1'
#
loop_
_entity.id
_entity.type
_entity.pdbx_description
1 polymer ?
#
loop_
_entity_poly.entity_id
_entity_poly.type
_entity_poly.pdbx_seq_one_letter_code
_entity_poly.pdbx_strand_id
1 'polypeptide(L)'
;MSCIYCINFIKLKNYRILYNNSLNETSTAIRTLAGLPNNKRGLRKLQTILHTIQSLWSSLSLPFIPQPTSPFITEQRLLSDFHRLEDVMETPSGVFKGILDRFQGITVESEHEYNATDDFPEKLKRSLDHWQRKQNRAIWFKVSEKHSNWIPALTKNGFQFHHARDGYLTLVRWLPENEYKNLPPCAHTMLGVGGLVVNKEREEILVVSDRYALIPNSWKLPGGFIEPKENLVESGIREVHEETGIETEYETMISIRHSHGGLFDTSDLYFVMALTPKNFNIKRDEREISKAKWMPFEEYLIIQMFMNKSSFSKIYLDYQKCGLCFVLKKAKHQILKKEYCLYFMKFKSKKSDEKKPVKKNTKRL
;
A
#
# COMPACT_ATOMS: atom_id res chain seq x y z
N MET A 1 -18.57 23.23 28.53
CA MET A 1 -17.65 24.21 29.14
C MET A 1 -16.55 24.50 28.14
N SER A 2 -16.53 25.76 27.72
CA SER A 2 -15.70 26.37 26.68
C SER A 2 -14.23 26.45 27.08
N CYS A 3 -13.31 26.48 26.11
CA CYS A 3 -12.33 27.57 26.06
C CYS A 3 -11.72 27.72 24.65
N ILE A 4 -12.04 28.86 24.07
CA ILE A 4 -11.46 29.50 22.88
C ILE A 4 -10.12 30.10 23.30
N TYR A 5 -9.08 29.98 22.46
CA TYR A 5 -8.14 31.07 22.24
C TYR A 5 -7.64 31.06 20.79
N CYS A 6 -8.18 32.00 20.01
CA CYS A 6 -7.57 32.50 18.79
C CYS A 6 -6.46 33.49 19.17
N ILE A 7 -5.25 33.33 18.66
CA ILE A 7 -4.33 34.47 18.38
C ILE A 7 -3.58 34.15 17.08
N ASN A 8 -3.69 35.07 16.12
CA ASN A 8 -2.94 35.05 14.85
C ASN A 8 -2.08 36.33 14.75
N PHE A 9 -0.82 36.12 14.36
CA PHE A 9 0.19 37.01 13.76
C PHE A 9 0.79 38.22 14.52
N ILE A 10 2.14 38.28 14.58
CA ILE A 10 2.99 39.27 13.84
C ILE A 10 4.53 39.10 14.11
N LYS A 11 5.30 39.06 13.00
CA LYS A 11 6.71 39.48 12.70
C LYS A 11 7.98 38.74 13.20
N LEU A 12 8.64 38.08 12.23
CA LEU A 12 10.03 38.27 11.70
C LEU A 12 11.19 38.62 12.66
N LYS A 13 12.19 37.71 12.77
CA LYS A 13 13.56 37.91 12.24
C LYS A 13 14.50 36.71 12.52
N ASN A 14 15.34 36.43 11.51
CA ASN A 14 16.66 35.79 11.57
C ASN A 14 16.77 34.28 11.89
N TYR A 15 16.70 33.45 10.84
CA TYR A 15 17.67 32.35 10.68
C TYR A 15 18.19 32.29 9.25
N ARG A 16 19.51 32.44 9.13
CA ARG A 16 20.32 32.21 7.93
C ARG A 16 20.36 30.70 7.71
N ILE A 17 19.70 30.19 6.67
CA ILE A 17 19.92 28.82 6.20
C ILE A 17 21.26 28.82 5.45
N LEU A 18 22.28 28.20 6.04
CA LEU A 18 23.52 27.88 5.34
C LEU A 18 23.22 26.78 4.32
N TYR A 19 23.19 27.17 3.04
CA TYR A 19 23.32 26.24 1.93
C TYR A 19 24.72 25.62 1.95
N ASN A 20 24.83 24.29 1.97
CA ASN A 20 26.02 23.61 1.45
C ASN A 20 25.73 22.18 0.94
N ASN A 21 25.68 22.07 -0.40
CA ASN A 21 26.03 20.94 -1.28
C ASN A 21 25.45 19.52 -1.05
N SER A 22 24.38 19.22 -1.80
CA SER A 22 23.70 17.92 -1.93
C SER A 22 24.37 16.94 -2.91
N LEU A 23 25.62 16.52 -2.63
CA LEU A 23 26.28 15.45 -3.41
C LEU A 23 27.07 14.44 -2.54
N ASN A 24 26.97 14.51 -1.20
CA ASN A 24 27.89 13.78 -0.33
C ASN A 24 27.31 12.62 0.48
N GLU A 25 26.00 12.43 0.64
CA GLU A 25 25.51 11.33 1.50
C GLU A 25 25.68 9.95 0.86
N THR A 26 25.25 9.76 -0.39
CA THR A 26 25.41 8.50 -1.13
C THR A 26 26.89 8.15 -1.33
N SER A 27 27.68 9.16 -1.66
CA SER A 27 29.13 9.07 -1.90
C SER A 27 29.92 8.73 -0.63
N THR A 28 29.44 9.15 0.54
CA THR A 28 30.02 8.81 1.85
C THR A 28 29.64 7.39 2.25
N ALA A 29 28.38 6.98 2.11
CA ALA A 29 27.92 5.63 2.44
C ALA A 29 28.66 4.55 1.62
N ILE A 30 28.85 4.78 0.32
CA ILE A 30 29.54 3.81 -0.55
C ILE A 30 31.04 3.75 -0.23
N ARG A 31 31.67 4.85 0.20
CA ARG A 31 33.07 4.82 0.66
C ARG A 31 33.25 4.06 1.95
N THR A 32 32.34 4.23 2.89
CA THR A 32 32.35 3.49 4.16
C THR A 32 32.23 1.99 3.89
N LEU A 33 31.36 1.57 2.98
CA LEU A 33 31.23 0.18 2.55
C LEU A 33 32.46 -0.35 1.80
N ALA A 34 33.14 0.51 1.02
CA ALA A 34 34.35 0.16 0.28
C ALA A 34 35.66 0.34 1.07
N GLY A 35 35.60 0.68 2.37
CA GLY A 35 36.77 0.93 3.22
C GLY A 35 37.63 2.12 2.78
N LEU A 36 37.07 3.08 2.05
CA LEU A 36 37.80 4.22 1.50
C LEU A 36 37.72 5.45 2.43
N PRO A 37 38.81 6.21 2.62
CA PRO A 37 38.84 7.36 3.52
C PRO A 37 37.90 8.47 3.03
N ASN A 38 37.25 9.16 3.97
CA ASN A 38 36.27 10.21 3.63
C ASN A 38 36.92 11.56 3.30
N ASN A 39 37.82 11.56 2.30
CA ASN A 39 38.54 12.72 1.81
C ASN A 39 38.62 12.72 0.27
N LYS A 40 39.21 13.76 -0.34
CA LYS A 40 39.35 13.87 -1.81
C LYS A 40 40.08 12.68 -2.45
N ARG A 41 40.96 11.99 -1.71
CA ARG A 41 41.69 10.81 -2.21
C ARG A 41 40.78 9.58 -2.29
N GLY A 42 39.90 9.37 -1.30
CA GLY A 42 38.87 8.33 -1.35
C GLY A 42 37.82 8.58 -2.43
N LEU A 43 37.47 9.85 -2.69
CA LEU A 43 36.56 10.27 -3.77
C LEU A 43 37.07 9.84 -5.15
N ARG A 44 38.36 10.08 -5.42
CA ARG A 44 39.00 9.70 -6.69
C ARG A 44 39.08 8.18 -6.86
N LYS A 45 39.45 7.43 -5.81
CA LYS A 45 39.48 5.96 -5.86
C LYS A 45 38.09 5.36 -6.12
N LEU A 46 37.05 5.91 -5.49
CA LEU A 46 35.66 5.49 -5.70
C LEU A 46 35.24 5.68 -7.17
N GLN A 47 35.58 6.83 -7.77
CA GLN A 47 35.28 7.13 -9.17
C GLN A 47 35.98 6.16 -10.12
N THR A 48 37.23 5.78 -9.85
CA THR A 48 37.96 4.78 -10.64
C THR A 48 37.28 3.40 -10.59
N ILE A 49 36.87 2.94 -9.41
CA ILE A 49 36.19 1.63 -9.24
C ILE A 49 34.85 1.60 -10.01
N LEU A 50 34.06 2.67 -9.92
CA LEU A 50 32.78 2.78 -10.62
C LEU A 50 32.94 2.73 -12.14
N HIS A 51 33.99 3.38 -12.67
CA HIS A 51 34.29 3.34 -14.10
C HIS A 51 34.67 1.93 -14.59
N THR A 52 35.43 1.17 -13.79
CA THR A 52 35.81 -0.21 -14.13
C THR A 52 34.59 -1.13 -14.18
N ILE A 53 33.69 -1.03 -13.19
CA ILE A 53 32.44 -1.82 -13.13
C ILE A 53 31.55 -1.51 -14.33
N GLN A 54 31.46 -0.24 -14.73
CA GLN A 54 30.66 0.16 -15.87
C GLN A 54 31.21 -0.40 -17.19
N SER A 55 32.55 -0.49 -17.34
CA SER A 55 33.16 -1.11 -18.52
C SER A 55 32.90 -2.62 -18.61
N LEU A 56 32.86 -3.32 -17.47
CA LEU A 56 32.57 -4.76 -17.38
C LEU A 56 31.10 -5.08 -17.68
N TRP A 57 30.20 -4.14 -17.38
CA TRP A 57 28.77 -4.28 -17.67
C TRP A 57 28.43 -4.12 -19.15
N SER A 58 29.18 -3.27 -19.87
CA SER A 58 29.03 -3.11 -21.32
C SER A 58 29.49 -4.32 -22.14
N SER A 59 30.24 -5.26 -21.56
CA SER A 59 30.78 -6.44 -22.25
C SER A 59 29.93 -7.71 -22.19
N LEU A 60 28.78 -7.70 -21.51
CA LEU A 60 27.91 -8.89 -21.38
C LEU A 60 26.60 -8.69 -22.15
N SER A 61 26.56 -9.22 -23.38
CA SER A 61 25.32 -9.35 -24.16
C SER A 61 24.66 -10.70 -23.83
N LEU A 62 23.37 -10.71 -23.45
CA LEU A 62 22.58 -11.95 -23.33
C LEU A 62 21.37 -11.93 -24.27
N PRO A 63 20.97 -13.09 -24.85
CA PRO A 63 19.96 -13.15 -25.88
C PRO A 63 18.52 -13.35 -25.37
N PHE A 64 17.61 -13.09 -26.31
CA PHE A 64 16.15 -13.08 -26.38
C PHE A 64 15.36 -14.15 -25.58
N ILE A 65 14.19 -13.77 -25.03
CA ILE A 65 13.22 -14.62 -24.30
C ILE A 65 11.90 -14.71 -25.08
N PRO A 66 11.29 -15.89 -25.30
CA PRO A 66 9.91 -15.98 -25.77
C PRO A 66 8.90 -16.00 -24.60
N GLN A 67 7.72 -15.41 -24.85
CA GLN A 67 6.59 -15.24 -23.94
C GLN A 67 5.83 -16.56 -23.67
N PRO A 68 5.23 -16.72 -22.47
CA PRO A 68 4.04 -17.55 -22.30
C PRO A 68 2.82 -16.77 -21.78
N THR A 69 1.69 -17.13 -22.38
CA THR A 69 0.29 -16.83 -22.07
C THR A 69 -0.13 -17.31 -20.67
N SER A 70 -1.09 -16.61 -20.04
CA SER A 70 -1.63 -16.89 -18.70
C SER A 70 -2.74 -17.98 -18.72
N PRO A 71 -3.29 -18.52 -17.58
CA PRO A 71 -3.94 -17.71 -16.54
C PRO A 71 -3.85 -18.14 -15.04
N PHE A 72 -3.69 -17.13 -14.18
CA PHE A 72 -4.49 -16.81 -12.99
C PHE A 72 -4.51 -17.64 -11.69
N ILE A 73 -3.75 -18.72 -11.50
CA ILE A 73 -3.73 -19.44 -10.19
C ILE A 73 -2.39 -19.27 -9.43
N THR A 74 -1.31 -18.92 -10.12
CA THR A 74 0.05 -18.97 -9.54
C THR A 74 0.40 -17.75 -8.65
N GLU A 75 -0.19 -16.58 -8.88
CA GLU A 75 0.23 -15.35 -8.19
C GLU A 75 -0.22 -15.25 -6.72
N GLN A 76 -1.28 -15.97 -6.33
CA GLN A 76 -1.69 -16.00 -4.93
C GLN A 76 -0.72 -16.83 -4.06
N ARG A 77 0.02 -17.76 -4.69
CA ARG A 77 1.11 -18.54 -4.08
C ARG A 77 2.37 -17.68 -3.87
N LEU A 78 2.75 -16.90 -4.88
CA LEU A 78 4.03 -16.17 -4.88
C LEU A 78 4.17 -15.09 -3.79
N LEU A 79 3.07 -14.54 -3.26
CA LEU A 79 3.13 -13.57 -2.16
C LEU A 79 3.45 -14.20 -0.79
N SER A 80 3.15 -15.49 -0.59
CA SER A 80 3.62 -16.25 0.59
C SER A 80 5.07 -16.71 0.47
N ASP A 81 5.61 -16.77 -0.74
CA ASP A 81 6.78 -17.59 -1.03
C ASP A 81 8.14 -16.94 -0.68
N PHE A 82 8.18 -15.63 -0.38
CA PHE A 82 9.43 -14.99 0.12
C PHE A 82 9.69 -15.23 1.62
N HIS A 83 8.76 -15.87 2.33
CA HIS A 83 8.99 -16.44 3.67
C HIS A 83 9.08 -17.97 3.66
N ARG A 84 9.00 -18.62 2.50
CA ARG A 84 9.05 -20.08 2.34
C ARG A 84 10.37 -20.56 1.73
N LEU A 85 11.49 -20.16 2.33
CA LEU A 85 12.54 -21.16 2.55
C LEU A 85 12.03 -21.95 3.74
N GLU A 86 11.23 -22.98 3.47
CA GLU A 86 10.61 -23.82 4.50
C GLU A 86 11.71 -24.63 5.19
N ASP A 87 12.37 -24.02 6.18
CA ASP A 87 12.98 -24.77 7.27
C ASP A 87 11.81 -25.32 8.10
N VAL A 88 11.16 -26.35 7.56
CA VAL A 88 10.25 -27.20 8.35
C VAL A 88 11.10 -27.72 9.48
N MET A 89 10.77 -27.30 10.70
CA MET A 89 11.56 -27.71 11.85
C MET A 89 11.48 -29.22 11.99
N GLU A 90 12.64 -29.89 12.05
CA GLU A 90 12.69 -31.30 12.40
C GLU A 90 12.18 -31.47 13.84
N THR A 91 11.08 -32.21 14.00
CA THR A 91 10.46 -32.44 15.30
C THR A 91 10.41 -33.94 15.64
N PRO A 92 10.55 -34.30 16.93
CA PRO A 92 10.35 -35.68 17.39
C PRO A 92 8.93 -36.19 17.08
N SER A 93 8.77 -37.52 17.07
CA SER A 93 7.44 -38.14 16.94
C SER A 93 6.48 -37.64 18.03
N GLY A 94 5.25 -37.29 17.63
CA GLY A 94 4.23 -36.74 18.54
C GLY A 94 4.40 -35.25 18.87
N VAL A 95 5.23 -34.51 18.12
CA VAL A 95 5.32 -33.04 18.15
C VAL A 95 4.87 -32.49 16.79
N PHE A 96 4.11 -31.39 16.79
CA PHE A 96 3.67 -30.73 15.56
C PHE A 96 4.86 -30.30 14.71
N LYS A 97 4.80 -30.59 13.41
CA LYS A 97 5.70 -29.95 12.45
C LYS A 97 5.20 -28.54 12.18
N GLY A 98 6.13 -27.61 12.09
CA GLY A 98 5.82 -26.21 11.83
C GLY A 98 6.91 -25.52 11.06
N ILE A 99 6.53 -24.41 10.44
CA ILE A 99 7.43 -23.57 9.65
C ILE A 99 8.12 -22.61 10.62
N LEU A 100 9.45 -22.67 10.68
CA LEU A 100 10.28 -21.78 11.50
C LEU A 100 10.45 -20.42 10.80
N ASP A 101 10.21 -19.33 11.53
CA ASP A 101 10.51 -17.98 11.06
C ASP A 101 11.85 -17.45 11.59
N ARG A 102 12.34 -16.37 10.98
CA ARG A 102 13.62 -15.71 11.34
C ARG A 102 13.69 -15.17 12.76
N PHE A 103 12.57 -15.13 13.48
CA PHE A 103 12.44 -14.64 14.85
C PHE A 103 12.20 -15.79 15.84
N GLN A 104 12.53 -17.03 15.45
CA GLN A 104 12.30 -18.25 16.23
C GLN A 104 10.83 -18.54 16.54
N GLY A 105 9.90 -17.97 15.77
CA GLY A 105 8.50 -18.33 15.80
C GLY A 105 8.22 -19.59 15.00
N ILE A 106 7.16 -20.33 15.37
CA ILE A 106 6.72 -21.55 14.69
C ILE A 106 5.29 -21.35 14.23
N THR A 107 5.03 -21.64 12.95
CA THR A 107 3.65 -21.69 12.41
C THR A 107 3.24 -23.11 12.10
N VAL A 108 2.18 -23.58 12.75
CA VAL A 108 1.54 -24.86 12.52
C VAL A 108 0.26 -24.65 11.71
N GLU A 109 0.12 -25.38 10.61
CA GLU A 109 -1.06 -25.33 9.75
C GLU A 109 -1.87 -26.61 9.91
N SER A 110 -3.12 -26.49 10.35
CA SER A 110 -3.99 -27.66 10.59
C SER A 110 -4.24 -28.49 9.33
N GLU A 111 -4.28 -27.90 8.14
CA GLU A 111 -4.45 -28.63 6.87
C GLU A 111 -3.29 -29.62 6.60
N HIS A 112 -2.12 -29.40 7.20
CA HIS A 112 -0.96 -30.29 7.04
C HIS A 112 -0.77 -31.24 8.22
N GLU A 113 -1.15 -30.82 9.43
CA GLU A 113 -0.87 -31.56 10.66
C GLU A 113 -2.09 -32.25 11.28
N TYR A 114 -3.27 -32.10 10.69
CA TYR A 114 -4.48 -32.76 11.17
C TYR A 114 -4.47 -34.25 10.91
N ASN A 115 -4.77 -35.02 11.94
CA ASN A 115 -5.06 -36.44 11.87
C ASN A 115 -6.17 -36.77 12.86
N ALA A 116 -7.23 -37.43 12.39
CA ALA A 116 -8.41 -37.76 13.20
C ALA A 116 -8.10 -38.74 14.35
N THR A 117 -7.02 -39.52 14.24
CA THR A 117 -6.61 -40.47 15.27
C THR A 117 -5.66 -39.88 16.32
N ASP A 118 -5.17 -38.65 16.12
CA ASP A 118 -4.22 -38.04 17.04
C ASP A 118 -4.93 -37.59 18.34
N ASP A 119 -4.28 -37.84 19.48
CA ASP A 119 -4.61 -37.16 20.73
C ASP A 119 -4.06 -35.72 20.66
N PHE A 120 -4.87 -34.81 20.10
CA PHE A 120 -4.50 -33.41 19.91
C PHE A 120 -4.05 -32.72 21.21
N PRO A 121 -4.78 -32.81 22.34
CA PRO A 121 -4.33 -32.26 23.63
C PRO A 121 -2.94 -32.72 24.05
N GLU A 122 -2.66 -34.02 23.98
CA GLU A 122 -1.35 -34.56 24.38
C GLU A 122 -0.25 -34.15 23.38
N LYS A 123 -0.53 -34.17 22.08
CA LYS A 123 0.40 -33.68 21.04
C LYS A 123 0.72 -32.19 21.24
N LEU A 124 -0.28 -31.37 21.56
CA LEU A 124 -0.10 -29.94 21.86
C LEU A 124 0.78 -29.73 23.10
N LYS A 125 0.54 -30.49 24.17
CA LYS A 125 1.35 -30.43 25.39
C LYS A 125 2.82 -30.76 25.11
N ARG A 126 3.09 -31.89 24.45
CA ARG A 126 4.45 -32.29 24.05
C ARG A 126 5.13 -31.24 23.18
N SER A 127 4.36 -30.63 22.26
CA SER A 127 4.88 -29.61 21.36
C SER A 127 5.25 -28.32 22.10
N LEU A 128 4.40 -27.85 23.02
CA LEU A 128 4.70 -26.70 23.86
C LEU A 128 5.97 -26.92 24.70
N ASP A 129 6.10 -28.09 25.33
CA ASP A 129 7.30 -28.44 26.10
C ASP A 129 8.55 -28.48 25.21
N HIS A 130 8.43 -28.99 23.99
CA HIS A 130 9.53 -29.03 23.03
C HIS A 130 9.96 -27.61 22.60
N TRP A 131 8.99 -26.79 22.17
CA TRP A 131 9.23 -25.41 21.73
C TRP A 131 9.80 -24.54 22.85
N GLN A 132 9.36 -24.72 24.09
CA GLN A 132 9.91 -24.01 25.23
C GLN A 132 11.39 -24.37 25.49
N ARG A 133 11.76 -25.66 25.43
CA ARG A 133 13.17 -26.10 25.55
C ARG A 133 14.05 -25.59 24.41
N LYS A 134 13.50 -25.49 23.21
CA LYS A 134 14.17 -24.93 22.02
C LYS A 134 14.21 -23.40 22.02
N GLN A 135 13.64 -22.75 23.04
CA GLN A 135 13.55 -21.29 23.14
C GLN A 135 12.83 -20.67 21.93
N ASN A 136 11.86 -21.38 21.36
CA ASN A 136 10.97 -20.81 20.37
C ASN A 136 10.09 -19.73 21.02
N ARG A 137 9.74 -18.72 20.24
CA ARG A 137 9.12 -17.49 20.75
C ARG A 137 7.61 -17.49 20.53
N ALA A 138 7.17 -17.03 19.36
CA ALA A 138 5.75 -16.99 19.00
C ALA A 138 5.31 -18.31 18.37
N ILE A 139 4.29 -18.97 18.93
CA ILE A 139 3.68 -20.15 18.33
C ILE A 139 2.36 -19.73 17.71
N TRP A 140 2.24 -19.98 16.42
CA TRP A 140 1.08 -19.66 15.60
C TRP A 140 0.37 -20.94 15.18
N PHE A 141 -0.95 -20.97 15.29
CA PHE A 141 -1.80 -22.00 14.71
C PHE A 141 -2.71 -21.37 13.67
N LYS A 142 -2.58 -21.81 12.42
CA LYS A 142 -3.54 -21.54 11.35
C LYS A 142 -4.53 -22.70 11.27
N VAL A 143 -5.71 -22.51 11.85
CA VAL A 143 -6.74 -23.53 11.98
C VAL A 143 -7.79 -23.33 10.89
N SER A 144 -7.91 -24.30 10.00
CA SER A 144 -8.98 -24.36 9.00
C SER A 144 -10.32 -24.56 9.69
N GLU A 145 -11.39 -24.02 9.12
CA GLU A 145 -12.76 -24.22 9.63
C GLU A 145 -13.12 -25.70 9.80
N LYS A 146 -12.59 -26.58 8.93
CA LYS A 146 -12.77 -28.04 9.00
C LYS A 146 -12.19 -28.67 10.28
N HIS A 147 -11.19 -28.03 10.87
CA HIS A 147 -10.47 -28.50 12.06
C HIS A 147 -10.75 -27.58 13.27
N SER A 148 -11.88 -26.89 13.27
CA SER A 148 -12.30 -25.97 14.34
C SER A 148 -12.38 -26.63 15.72
N ASN A 149 -12.48 -27.96 15.78
CA ASN A 149 -12.39 -28.75 17.02
C ASN A 149 -11.05 -28.58 17.77
N TRP A 150 -9.98 -28.07 17.13
CA TRP A 150 -8.71 -27.75 17.81
C TRP A 150 -8.80 -26.48 18.68
N ILE A 151 -9.71 -25.56 18.35
CA ILE A 151 -9.77 -24.22 18.95
C ILE A 151 -9.95 -24.26 20.47
N PRO A 152 -10.87 -25.06 21.05
CA PRO A 152 -11.05 -25.10 22.51
C PRO A 152 -9.80 -25.56 23.26
N ALA A 153 -9.06 -26.53 22.71
CA ALA A 153 -7.83 -27.03 23.33
C ALA A 153 -6.69 -26.00 23.22
N LEU A 154 -6.60 -25.27 22.11
CA LEU A 154 -5.63 -24.17 21.95
C LEU A 154 -5.91 -23.03 22.93
N THR A 155 -7.14 -22.56 23.05
CA THR A 155 -7.48 -21.45 23.96
C THR A 155 -7.29 -21.84 25.42
N LYS A 156 -7.64 -23.07 25.83
CA LYS A 156 -7.35 -23.61 27.16
C LYS A 156 -5.85 -23.63 27.48
N ASN A 157 -5.01 -23.76 26.47
CA ASN A 157 -3.54 -23.70 26.58
C ASN A 157 -2.98 -22.29 26.28
N GLY A 158 -3.76 -21.23 26.50
CA GLY A 158 -3.27 -19.85 26.48
C GLY A 158 -3.03 -19.24 25.10
N PHE A 159 -3.50 -19.88 24.03
CA PHE A 159 -3.51 -19.27 22.70
C PHE A 159 -4.63 -18.24 22.60
N GLN A 160 -4.31 -17.08 22.02
CA GLN A 160 -5.25 -15.97 21.81
C GLN A 160 -5.59 -15.85 20.33
N PHE A 161 -6.82 -15.44 20.02
CA PHE A 161 -7.21 -15.13 18.64
C PHE A 161 -6.42 -13.92 18.15
N HIS A 162 -5.85 -14.03 16.96
CA HIS A 162 -5.12 -12.94 16.33
C HIS A 162 -5.88 -12.37 15.14
N HIS A 163 -6.31 -13.22 14.21
CA HIS A 163 -7.08 -12.79 13.04
C HIS A 163 -7.82 -13.95 12.41
N ALA A 164 -8.94 -13.67 11.75
CA ALA A 164 -9.65 -14.60 10.87
C ALA A 164 -9.60 -14.10 9.42
N ARG A 165 -9.69 -15.03 8.47
CA ARG A 165 -9.88 -14.81 7.04
C ARG A 165 -10.79 -15.91 6.52
N ASP A 166 -11.19 -15.81 5.25
CA ASP A 166 -12.04 -16.82 4.62
C ASP A 166 -11.44 -18.23 4.78
N GLY A 167 -12.15 -19.10 5.49
CA GLY A 167 -11.78 -20.50 5.69
C GLY A 167 -10.81 -20.79 6.83
N TYR A 168 -10.29 -19.80 7.58
CA TYR A 168 -9.38 -20.08 8.71
C TYR A 168 -9.33 -19.03 9.82
N LEU A 169 -8.96 -19.50 11.02
CA LEU A 169 -8.64 -18.70 12.20
C LEU A 169 -7.17 -18.86 12.57
N THR A 170 -6.48 -17.74 12.79
CA THR A 170 -5.11 -17.73 13.32
C THR A 170 -5.13 -17.44 14.82
N LEU A 171 -4.51 -18.32 15.60
CA LEU A 171 -4.27 -18.14 17.03
C LEU A 171 -2.76 -18.02 17.29
N VAL A 172 -2.39 -17.30 18.35
CA VAL A 172 -1.00 -17.13 18.74
C VAL A 172 -0.80 -17.24 20.25
N ARG A 173 0.32 -17.84 20.66
CA ARG A 173 0.84 -17.79 22.02
C ARG A 173 2.29 -17.34 22.02
N TRP A 174 2.61 -16.39 22.88
CA TRP A 174 3.99 -16.00 23.17
C TRP A 174 4.51 -16.87 24.31
N LEU A 175 5.60 -17.61 24.09
CA LEU A 175 6.18 -18.50 25.11
C LEU A 175 7.14 -17.80 26.09
N PRO A 176 7.99 -16.82 25.67
CA PRO A 176 8.92 -16.20 26.59
C PRO A 176 8.22 -15.41 27.71
N GLU A 177 8.59 -15.68 28.97
CA GLU A 177 8.08 -14.95 30.14
C GLU A 177 8.96 -13.74 30.49
N ASN A 178 10.24 -13.77 30.13
CA ASN A 178 11.25 -12.76 30.48
C ASN A 178 11.47 -11.71 29.38
N GLU A 179 10.67 -11.71 28.32
CA GLU A 179 10.78 -10.78 27.20
C GLU A 179 9.45 -10.08 26.91
N TYR A 180 9.54 -8.86 26.39
CA TYR A 180 8.38 -8.15 25.88
C TYR A 180 7.74 -8.92 24.70
N LYS A 181 6.41 -9.10 24.78
CA LYS A 181 5.61 -9.70 23.72
C LYS A 181 5.56 -8.77 22.50
N ASN A 182 6.51 -8.95 21.58
CA ASN A 182 6.62 -8.15 20.35
C ASN A 182 5.90 -8.84 19.18
N LEU A 183 4.59 -9.06 19.33
CA LEU A 183 3.76 -9.59 18.24
C LEU A 183 3.21 -8.43 17.41
N PRO A 184 3.28 -8.49 16.07
CA PRO A 184 2.61 -7.50 15.24
C PRO A 184 1.09 -7.59 15.48
N PRO A 185 0.36 -6.47 15.60
CA PRO A 185 -1.09 -6.51 15.65
C PRO A 185 -1.68 -7.00 14.32
N CYS A 186 -2.92 -7.48 14.33
CA CYS A 186 -3.67 -7.70 13.09
C CYS A 186 -3.83 -6.38 12.33
N ALA A 187 -3.90 -6.47 10.99
CA ALA A 187 -4.32 -5.35 10.16
C ALA A 187 -5.64 -4.76 10.70
N HIS A 188 -5.60 -3.49 11.08
CA HIS A 188 -6.65 -2.78 11.83
C HIS A 188 -6.98 -1.43 11.20
N THR A 189 -6.67 -1.28 9.90
CA THR A 189 -6.92 -0.05 9.15
C THR A 189 -7.66 -0.40 7.87
N MET A 190 -8.85 0.18 7.70
CA MET A 190 -9.60 0.13 6.45
C MET A 190 -9.05 1.18 5.50
N LEU A 191 -9.01 0.83 4.21
CA LEU A 191 -8.55 1.71 3.15
C LEU A 191 -9.70 1.98 2.20
N GLY A 192 -10.01 3.27 1.99
CA GLY A 192 -11.02 3.72 1.05
C GLY A 192 -10.45 4.72 0.05
N VAL A 193 -11.08 4.83 -1.12
CA VAL A 193 -10.70 5.75 -2.18
C VAL A 193 -11.89 6.62 -2.61
N GLY A 194 -11.59 7.83 -3.10
CA GLY A 194 -12.56 8.73 -3.70
C GLY A 194 -12.04 9.37 -4.97
N GLY A 195 -12.85 9.34 -6.03
CA GLY A 195 -12.54 9.96 -7.31
C GLY A 195 -13.17 11.34 -7.45
N LEU A 196 -12.36 12.40 -7.39
CA LEU A 196 -12.76 13.73 -7.86
C LEU A 196 -12.60 13.76 -9.39
N VAL A 197 -13.65 13.36 -10.10
CA VAL A 197 -13.64 13.38 -11.57
C VAL A 197 -14.01 14.78 -12.06
N VAL A 198 -13.08 15.46 -12.73
CA VAL A 198 -13.24 16.87 -13.14
C VAL A 198 -13.38 16.98 -14.65
N ASN A 199 -14.56 17.41 -15.11
CA ASN A 199 -14.77 17.88 -16.47
C ASN A 199 -14.29 19.33 -16.58
N LYS A 200 -13.05 19.52 -17.03
CA LYS A 200 -12.42 20.85 -17.13
C LYS A 200 -13.05 21.74 -18.20
N GLU A 201 -13.65 21.16 -19.24
CA GLU A 201 -14.27 21.93 -20.33
C GLU A 201 -15.57 22.59 -19.90
N ARG A 202 -16.33 21.92 -19.02
CA ARG A 202 -17.63 22.41 -18.53
C ARG A 202 -17.61 22.92 -17.10
N GLU A 203 -16.45 22.85 -16.43
CA GLU A 203 -16.28 23.18 -15.01
C GLU A 203 -17.26 22.39 -14.11
N GLU A 204 -17.43 21.11 -14.41
CA GLU A 204 -18.30 20.18 -13.68
C GLU A 204 -17.50 19.08 -13.01
N ILE A 205 -18.08 18.46 -12.00
CA ILE A 205 -17.57 17.24 -11.38
C ILE A 205 -18.61 16.13 -11.39
N LEU A 206 -18.14 14.89 -11.37
CA LEU A 206 -19.01 13.74 -11.22
C LEU A 206 -19.33 13.52 -9.74
N VAL A 207 -20.62 13.43 -9.42
CA VAL A 207 -21.09 13.13 -8.07
C VAL A 207 -22.13 12.03 -8.10
N VAL A 208 -22.17 11.25 -7.01
CA VAL A 208 -23.12 10.17 -6.79
C VAL A 208 -23.85 10.35 -5.47
N SER A 209 -24.98 9.68 -5.32
CA SER A 209 -25.74 9.58 -4.08
C SER A 209 -26.13 8.12 -3.84
N ASP A 210 -25.74 7.57 -2.70
CA ASP A 210 -25.99 6.17 -2.36
C ASP A 210 -27.48 5.90 -2.20
N ARG A 211 -27.91 4.69 -2.59
CA ARG A 211 -29.29 4.21 -2.40
C ARG A 211 -29.68 4.17 -0.93
N TYR A 212 -28.74 3.81 -0.06
CA TYR A 212 -28.93 3.71 1.38
C TYR A 212 -28.09 4.76 2.14
N ALA A 213 -27.99 5.97 1.59
CA ALA A 213 -27.26 7.07 2.21
C ALA A 213 -27.83 7.41 3.61
N LEU A 214 -26.95 7.60 4.60
CA LEU A 214 -27.32 8.05 5.95
C LEU A 214 -28.08 9.39 5.91
N ILE A 215 -27.71 10.27 4.98
CA ILE A 215 -28.39 11.53 4.72
C ILE A 215 -29.04 11.40 3.34
N PRO A 216 -30.38 11.33 3.26
CA PRO A 216 -31.09 11.28 2.00
C PRO A 216 -30.68 12.42 1.06
N ASN A 217 -30.47 12.11 -0.21
CA ASN A 217 -30.05 13.07 -1.23
C ASN A 217 -28.70 13.76 -0.95
N SER A 218 -27.84 13.17 -0.11
CA SER A 218 -26.47 13.67 0.03
C SER A 218 -25.62 13.28 -1.17
N TRP A 219 -24.87 14.25 -1.69
CA TRP A 219 -23.94 14.06 -2.80
C TRP A 219 -22.52 13.80 -2.27
N LYS A 220 -21.86 12.79 -2.83
CA LYS A 220 -20.47 12.44 -2.53
C LYS A 220 -19.67 12.24 -3.82
N LEU A 221 -18.36 12.15 -3.66
CA LEU A 221 -17.51 11.65 -4.74
C LEU A 221 -17.78 10.15 -4.92
N PRO A 222 -17.74 9.64 -6.16
CA PRO A 222 -17.71 8.20 -6.39
C PRO A 222 -16.50 7.55 -5.71
N GLY A 223 -16.67 6.35 -5.15
CA GLY A 223 -15.60 5.68 -4.42
C GLY A 223 -16.07 4.64 -3.40
N GLY A 224 -15.15 3.73 -3.06
CA GLY A 224 -15.40 2.60 -2.18
C GLY A 224 -14.14 2.10 -1.48
N PHE A 225 -14.18 0.84 -1.05
CA PHE A 225 -13.06 0.18 -0.37
C PHE A 225 -12.03 -0.33 -1.38
N ILE A 226 -10.77 -0.38 -0.93
CA ILE A 226 -9.70 -0.99 -1.71
C ILE A 226 -9.76 -2.50 -1.53
N GLU A 227 -9.83 -3.23 -2.64
CA GLU A 227 -9.84 -4.70 -2.60
C GLU A 227 -8.43 -5.27 -2.32
N PRO A 228 -8.34 -6.49 -1.74
CA PRO A 228 -7.07 -7.14 -1.53
C PRO A 228 -6.25 -7.22 -2.83
N LYS A 229 -4.99 -6.78 -2.74
CA LYS A 229 -3.99 -6.74 -3.84
C LYS A 229 -4.26 -5.67 -4.92
N GLU A 230 -5.21 -4.78 -4.72
CA GLU A 230 -5.43 -3.63 -5.59
C GLU A 230 -4.53 -2.45 -5.18
N ASN A 231 -4.14 -1.60 -6.14
CA ASN A 231 -3.44 -0.35 -5.82
C ASN A 231 -4.41 0.84 -5.81
N LEU A 232 -4.05 1.90 -5.08
CA LEU A 232 -4.95 3.03 -4.81
C LEU A 232 -5.58 3.62 -6.08
N VAL A 233 -4.79 3.76 -7.15
CA VAL A 233 -5.24 4.42 -8.38
C VAL A 233 -6.13 3.51 -9.21
N GLU A 234 -5.79 2.22 -9.28
CA GLU A 234 -6.63 1.21 -9.91
C GLU A 234 -7.98 1.12 -9.20
N SER A 235 -8.00 1.09 -7.86
CA SER A 235 -9.25 1.15 -7.08
C SER A 235 -10.08 2.38 -7.39
N GLY A 236 -9.46 3.58 -7.38
CA GLY A 236 -10.20 4.82 -7.65
C GLY A 236 -10.81 4.86 -9.05
N ILE A 237 -10.10 4.33 -10.06
CA ILE A 237 -10.62 4.24 -11.44
C ILE A 237 -11.73 3.19 -11.55
N ARG A 238 -11.54 2.01 -10.93
CA ARG A 238 -12.54 0.94 -10.89
C ARG A 238 -13.85 1.42 -10.26
N GLU A 239 -13.78 1.99 -9.05
CA GLU A 239 -14.95 2.47 -8.31
C GLU A 239 -15.77 3.49 -9.11
N VAL A 240 -15.09 4.47 -9.74
CA VAL A 240 -15.77 5.43 -10.61
C VAL A 240 -16.48 4.73 -11.77
N HIS A 241 -15.80 3.79 -12.41
CA HIS A 241 -16.37 3.07 -13.55
C HIS A 241 -17.54 2.18 -13.14
N GLU A 242 -17.44 1.46 -12.01
CA GLU A 242 -18.50 0.58 -11.50
C GLU A 242 -19.75 1.38 -11.12
N GLU A 243 -19.58 2.46 -10.35
CA GLU A 243 -20.72 3.25 -9.87
C GLU A 243 -21.40 4.07 -10.97
N THR A 244 -20.67 4.48 -12.01
CA THR A 244 -21.14 5.52 -12.96
C THR A 244 -20.95 5.22 -14.44
N GLY A 245 -20.19 4.18 -14.80
CA GLY A 245 -19.81 3.88 -16.19
C GLY A 245 -18.80 4.85 -16.80
N ILE A 246 -18.31 5.84 -16.04
CA ILE A 246 -17.36 6.83 -16.54
C ILE A 246 -15.94 6.27 -16.54
N GLU A 247 -15.32 6.24 -17.72
CA GLU A 247 -13.92 5.89 -17.86
C GLU A 247 -13.05 7.10 -17.48
N THR A 248 -11.97 6.85 -16.75
CA THR A 248 -11.10 7.93 -16.26
C THR A 248 -9.62 7.65 -16.44
N GLU A 249 -8.82 8.70 -16.31
CA GLU A 249 -7.38 8.62 -16.14
C GLU A 249 -6.93 9.38 -14.89
N TYR A 250 -5.88 8.87 -14.24
CA TYR A 250 -5.32 9.47 -13.05
C TYR A 250 -4.61 10.79 -13.35
N GLU A 251 -4.96 11.85 -12.61
CA GLU A 251 -4.26 13.13 -12.67
C GLU A 251 -3.31 13.33 -11.49
N THR A 252 -3.82 13.27 -10.26
CA THR A 252 -3.02 13.51 -9.04
C THR A 252 -3.74 12.97 -7.80
N MET A 253 -2.98 12.53 -6.81
CA MET A 253 -3.51 12.37 -5.44
C MET A 253 -3.77 13.77 -4.89
N ILE A 254 -4.89 13.96 -4.20
CA ILE A 254 -5.30 15.24 -3.61
C ILE A 254 -5.00 15.24 -2.11
N SER A 255 -5.44 14.19 -1.41
CA SER A 255 -5.34 14.16 0.05
C SER A 255 -5.45 12.75 0.60
N ILE A 256 -4.95 12.59 1.83
CA ILE A 256 -5.15 11.42 2.67
C ILE A 256 -5.87 11.91 3.92
N ARG A 257 -7.01 11.32 4.24
CA ARG A 257 -7.73 11.55 5.50
C ARG A 257 -7.52 10.34 6.39
N HIS A 258 -7.17 10.58 7.65
CA HIS A 258 -7.04 9.53 8.67
C HIS A 258 -8.04 9.81 9.80
N SER A 259 -8.85 8.82 10.14
CA SER A 259 -9.81 8.89 11.25
C SER A 259 -9.84 7.60 12.06
N HIS A 260 -10.32 7.69 13.29
CA HIS A 260 -10.51 6.56 14.21
C HIS A 260 -11.99 6.38 14.54
N GLY A 261 -12.34 5.21 15.10
CA GLY A 261 -13.73 4.86 15.42
C GLY A 261 -14.56 4.49 14.19
N GLY A 262 -13.92 3.92 13.16
CA GLY A 262 -14.59 3.40 11.98
C GLY A 262 -15.29 2.06 12.25
N LEU A 263 -15.66 1.36 11.18
CA LEU A 263 -16.23 0.02 11.29
C LEU A 263 -15.27 -0.91 12.06
N PHE A 264 -15.82 -1.76 12.92
CA PHE A 264 -15.07 -2.72 13.73
C PHE A 264 -14.00 -2.10 14.65
N ASP A 265 -14.20 -0.85 15.09
CA ASP A 265 -13.25 -0.10 15.92
C ASP A 265 -11.87 0.08 15.26
N THR A 266 -11.86 0.12 13.92
CA THR A 266 -10.63 0.28 13.13
C THR A 266 -10.35 1.74 12.78
N SER A 267 -9.10 2.01 12.44
CA SER A 267 -8.74 3.26 11.76
C SER A 267 -9.20 3.23 10.30
N ASP A 268 -9.47 4.40 9.74
CA ASP A 268 -9.84 4.58 8.33
C ASP A 268 -8.85 5.52 7.65
N LEU A 269 -8.29 5.07 6.53
CA LEU A 269 -7.51 5.90 5.62
C LEU A 269 -8.28 6.08 4.31
N TYR A 270 -8.66 7.33 4.03
CA TYR A 270 -9.41 7.69 2.83
C TYR A 270 -8.55 8.54 1.90
N PHE A 271 -8.30 8.01 0.71
CA PHE A 271 -7.44 8.61 -0.32
C PHE A 271 -8.30 9.25 -1.41
N VAL A 272 -8.17 10.56 -1.59
CA VAL A 272 -8.89 11.27 -2.65
C VAL A 272 -7.95 11.58 -3.79
N MET A 273 -8.33 11.24 -5.01
CA MET A 273 -7.56 11.52 -6.22
C MET A 273 -8.38 12.28 -7.26
N ALA A 274 -7.71 13.18 -7.97
CA ALA A 274 -8.25 13.83 -9.15
C ALA A 274 -8.15 12.88 -10.34
N LEU A 275 -9.24 12.78 -11.08
CA LEU A 275 -9.39 11.95 -12.26
C LEU A 275 -9.90 12.80 -13.42
N THR A 276 -9.38 12.56 -14.63
CA THR A 276 -9.89 13.19 -15.85
C THR A 276 -10.81 12.20 -16.58
N PRO A 277 -12.05 12.59 -16.93
CA PRO A 277 -12.97 11.70 -17.66
C PRO A 277 -12.55 11.52 -19.12
N LYS A 278 -12.75 10.32 -19.66
CA LYS A 278 -12.57 9.97 -21.08
C LYS A 278 -13.90 9.94 -21.84
N ASN A 279 -15.00 9.80 -21.13
CA ASN A 279 -16.36 9.86 -21.64
C ASN A 279 -17.25 10.64 -20.65
N PHE A 280 -18.48 10.96 -21.06
CA PHE A 280 -19.40 11.78 -20.26
C PHE A 280 -20.78 11.14 -20.05
N ASN A 281 -21.01 9.97 -20.67
CA ASN A 281 -22.29 9.28 -20.60
C ASN A 281 -22.38 8.46 -19.32
N ILE A 282 -23.17 8.93 -18.36
CA ILE A 282 -23.37 8.27 -17.07
C ILE A 282 -24.28 7.05 -17.25
N LYS A 283 -23.81 5.89 -16.78
CA LYS A 283 -24.58 4.66 -16.61
C LYS A 283 -24.39 4.19 -15.17
N ARG A 284 -25.31 4.57 -14.27
CA ARG A 284 -25.18 4.27 -12.84
C ARG A 284 -25.33 2.77 -12.54
N ASP A 285 -24.66 2.28 -11.50
CA ASP A 285 -25.00 1.00 -10.89
C ASP A 285 -26.34 1.13 -10.16
N GLU A 286 -27.34 0.36 -10.61
CA GLU A 286 -28.65 0.39 -10.01
C GLU A 286 -28.72 -0.29 -8.63
N ARG A 287 -27.72 -1.10 -8.26
CA ARG A 287 -27.69 -1.77 -6.95
C ARG A 287 -27.38 -0.78 -5.84
N GLU A 288 -26.31 0.00 -6.01
CA GLU A 288 -25.73 0.81 -4.93
C GLU A 288 -26.06 2.30 -5.06
N ILE A 289 -26.19 2.83 -6.28
CA ILE A 289 -26.30 4.27 -6.53
C ILE A 289 -27.73 4.66 -6.86
N SER A 290 -28.32 5.60 -6.12
CA SER A 290 -29.65 6.14 -6.42
C SER A 290 -29.63 7.18 -7.53
N LYS A 291 -28.62 8.06 -7.53
CA LYS A 291 -28.50 9.19 -8.45
C LYS A 291 -27.02 9.43 -8.77
N ALA A 292 -26.75 9.81 -10.01
CA ALA A 292 -25.44 10.28 -10.46
C ALA A 292 -25.65 11.44 -11.42
N LYS A 293 -24.85 12.50 -11.31
CA LYS A 293 -24.90 13.65 -12.22
C LYS A 293 -23.53 14.32 -12.38
N TRP A 294 -23.37 15.02 -13.49
CA TRP A 294 -22.41 16.11 -13.57
C TRP A 294 -22.98 17.31 -12.80
N MET A 295 -22.21 17.82 -11.84
CA MET A 295 -22.59 18.95 -11.00
C MET A 295 -21.59 20.08 -11.21
N PRO A 296 -22.03 21.34 -11.35
CA PRO A 296 -21.11 22.48 -11.40
C PRO A 296 -20.12 22.46 -10.22
N PHE A 297 -18.84 22.71 -10.49
CA PHE A 297 -17.78 22.61 -9.49
C PHE A 297 -18.05 23.50 -8.27
N GLU A 298 -18.52 24.73 -8.52
CA GLU A 298 -18.88 25.70 -7.48
C GLU A 298 -20.08 25.26 -6.61
N GLU A 299 -21.08 24.60 -7.20
CA GLU A 299 -22.21 24.04 -6.43
C GLU A 299 -21.71 23.00 -5.42
N TYR A 300 -20.79 22.12 -5.85
CA TYR A 300 -20.24 21.10 -4.97
C TYR A 300 -19.31 21.66 -3.88
N LEU A 301 -18.53 22.70 -4.20
CA LEU A 301 -17.70 23.40 -3.22
C LEU A 301 -18.54 23.91 -2.04
N ILE A 302 -19.70 24.51 -2.36
CA ILE A 302 -20.66 25.00 -1.37
C ILE A 302 -21.18 23.84 -0.51
N ILE A 303 -21.57 22.72 -1.13
CA ILE A 303 -22.03 21.51 -0.41
C ILE A 303 -20.95 21.00 0.56
N GLN A 304 -19.69 20.89 0.12
CA GLN A 304 -18.59 20.43 0.99
C GLN A 304 -18.39 21.34 2.20
N MET A 305 -18.45 22.67 1.99
CA MET A 305 -18.30 23.66 3.05
C MET A 305 -19.40 23.55 4.12
N PHE A 306 -20.66 23.40 3.70
CA PHE A 306 -21.78 23.23 4.63
C PHE A 306 -21.70 21.92 5.42
N MET A 307 -21.19 20.86 4.81
CA MET A 307 -21.09 19.54 5.44
C MET A 307 -19.87 19.38 6.37
N ASN A 308 -19.09 20.45 6.59
CA ASN A 308 -17.79 20.44 7.27
C ASN A 308 -16.87 19.30 6.78
N LYS A 309 -17.01 18.91 5.51
CA LYS A 309 -16.14 17.92 4.88
C LYS A 309 -14.86 18.62 4.50
N SER A 310 -13.71 18.02 4.80
CA SER A 310 -12.40 18.51 4.33
C SER A 310 -12.52 18.85 2.85
N SER A 311 -12.26 20.10 2.49
CA SER A 311 -12.59 20.60 1.15
C SER A 311 -11.51 20.16 0.15
N PHE A 312 -11.54 18.88 -0.22
CA PHE A 312 -10.63 18.27 -1.18
C PHE A 312 -10.63 19.04 -2.51
N SER A 313 -11.78 19.61 -2.89
CA SER A 313 -11.91 20.46 -4.08
C SER A 313 -11.06 21.74 -3.99
N LYS A 314 -10.96 22.39 -2.82
CA LYS A 314 -10.06 23.55 -2.62
C LYS A 314 -8.59 23.14 -2.71
N ILE A 315 -8.23 22.03 -2.09
CA ILE A 315 -6.86 21.48 -2.16
C ILE A 315 -6.48 21.18 -3.61
N TYR A 316 -7.39 20.59 -4.38
CA TYR A 316 -7.21 20.37 -5.81
C TYR A 316 -6.99 21.69 -6.58
N LEU A 317 -7.80 22.72 -6.34
CA LEU A 317 -7.62 24.04 -6.96
C LEU A 317 -6.27 24.66 -6.61
N ASP A 318 -5.82 24.54 -5.37
CA ASP A 318 -4.51 25.04 -4.94
C ASP A 318 -3.36 24.28 -5.63
N TYR A 319 -3.50 22.97 -5.84
CA TYR A 319 -2.54 22.20 -6.63
C TYR A 319 -2.48 22.69 -8.08
N GLN A 320 -3.64 22.99 -8.69
CA GLN A 320 -3.66 23.56 -10.04
C GLN A 320 -2.97 24.92 -10.10
N LYS A 321 -3.28 25.82 -9.14
CA LYS A 321 -2.68 27.16 -9.06
C LYS A 321 -1.15 27.12 -8.87
N CYS A 322 -0.67 26.23 -8.00
CA CYS A 322 0.76 26.06 -7.73
C CYS A 322 1.48 25.19 -8.76
N GLY A 323 0.75 24.58 -9.71
CA GLY A 323 1.31 23.62 -10.65
C GLY A 323 1.91 22.40 -9.95
N LEU A 324 1.29 21.91 -8.88
CA LEU A 324 1.73 20.73 -8.14
C LEU A 324 0.94 19.49 -8.59
N CYS A 325 1.60 18.33 -8.57
CA CYS A 325 0.93 17.04 -8.72
C CYS A 325 1.67 15.94 -7.94
N PHE A 326 0.91 14.98 -7.44
CA PHE A 326 1.44 13.69 -7.00
C PHE A 326 1.57 12.76 -8.20
N VAL A 327 2.79 12.33 -8.48
CA VAL A 327 3.10 11.38 -9.52
C VAL A 327 3.13 9.98 -8.92
N LEU A 328 2.46 9.04 -9.60
CA LEU A 328 2.60 7.61 -9.37
C LEU A 328 3.75 7.06 -10.21
N LYS A 329 4.74 6.43 -9.57
CA LYS A 329 5.77 5.63 -10.24
C LYS A 329 5.69 4.18 -9.76
N LYS A 330 5.39 3.26 -10.67
CA LYS A 330 5.56 1.82 -10.44
C LYS A 330 7.06 1.47 -10.48
N ALA A 331 7.52 0.67 -9.53
CA ALA A 331 8.92 0.27 -9.39
C ALA A 331 9.04 -1.13 -8.77
N LYS A 332 10.24 -1.71 -8.81
CA LYS A 332 10.53 -3.05 -8.30
C LYS A 332 11.68 -3.02 -7.30
N HIS A 333 11.45 -3.55 -6.10
CA HIS A 333 12.49 -3.61 -5.06
C HIS A 333 13.61 -4.54 -5.50
N GLN A 334 14.87 -4.09 -5.42
CA GLN A 334 16.00 -4.81 -6.03
C GLN A 334 16.28 -6.17 -5.38
N ILE A 335 16.15 -6.26 -4.05
CA ILE A 335 16.39 -7.50 -3.28
C ILE A 335 15.15 -8.39 -3.31
N LEU A 336 14.03 -7.90 -2.75
CA LEU A 336 12.78 -8.67 -2.64
C LEU A 336 12.10 -8.98 -3.98
N LYS A 337 12.51 -8.35 -5.09
CA LYS A 337 11.85 -8.43 -6.41
C LYS A 337 10.34 -8.15 -6.37
N LYS A 338 9.83 -7.46 -5.34
CA LYS A 338 8.43 -7.08 -5.20
C LYS A 338 8.15 -5.75 -5.90
N GLU A 339 7.02 -5.68 -6.58
CA GLU A 339 6.54 -4.43 -7.18
C GLU A 339 5.96 -3.51 -6.10
N TYR A 340 6.10 -2.21 -6.30
CA TYR A 340 5.54 -1.20 -5.43
C TYR A 340 5.17 0.07 -6.21
N CYS A 341 4.20 0.80 -5.65
CA CYS A 341 3.78 2.11 -6.15
C CYS A 341 4.37 3.21 -5.27
N LEU A 342 5.14 4.13 -5.85
CA LEU A 342 5.65 5.31 -5.17
C LEU A 342 4.82 6.53 -5.57
N TYR A 343 4.18 7.15 -4.58
CA TYR A 343 3.45 8.41 -4.72
C TYR A 343 4.29 9.55 -4.16
N PHE A 344 4.54 10.58 -4.96
CA PHE A 344 5.38 11.71 -4.54
C PHE A 344 5.07 12.98 -5.32
N MET A 345 5.23 14.11 -4.65
CA MET A 345 4.89 15.42 -5.21
C MET A 345 5.99 15.94 -6.15
N LYS A 346 5.57 16.56 -7.25
CA LYS A 346 6.42 17.30 -8.19
C LYS A 346 5.68 18.53 -8.72
N PHE A 347 6.42 19.43 -9.35
CA PHE A 347 5.82 20.42 -10.24
C PHE A 347 5.39 19.77 -11.55
N LYS A 348 4.22 20.17 -12.07
CA LYS A 348 3.78 19.84 -13.43
C LYS A 348 4.80 20.41 -14.40
N SER A 349 5.49 19.55 -15.15
CA SER A 349 6.35 20.01 -16.24
C SER A 349 5.49 20.75 -17.26
N LYS A 350 5.81 22.01 -17.57
CA LYS A 350 5.25 22.67 -18.76
C LYS A 350 5.56 21.76 -19.95
N LYS A 351 4.55 21.20 -20.61
CA LYS A 351 4.76 20.49 -21.88
C LYS A 351 5.51 21.45 -22.80
N SER A 352 6.70 21.06 -23.23
CA SER A 352 7.40 21.72 -24.33
C SER A 352 6.60 21.46 -25.60
N ASP A 353 5.73 22.41 -25.95
CA ASP A 353 5.23 22.56 -27.32
C ASP A 353 6.39 23.00 -28.21
N GLU A 354 7.25 22.05 -28.59
CA GLU A 354 8.10 22.19 -29.75
C GLU A 354 7.77 21.03 -30.70
N LYS A 355 6.77 21.26 -31.54
CA LYS A 355 6.72 20.63 -32.86
C LYS A 355 8.03 20.99 -33.57
N LYS A 356 9.01 20.08 -33.57
CA LYS A 356 10.19 20.22 -34.43
C LYS A 356 9.71 20.32 -35.88
N PRO A 357 10.08 21.37 -36.63
CA PRO A 357 9.68 21.49 -38.03
C PRO A 357 10.38 20.39 -38.83
N VAL A 358 9.57 19.64 -39.60
CA VAL A 358 10.05 18.71 -40.61
C VAL A 358 10.84 19.52 -41.64
N LYS A 359 12.16 19.34 -41.69
CA LYS A 359 12.98 19.85 -42.79
C LYS A 359 12.55 19.13 -44.07
N LYS A 360 11.80 19.81 -44.95
CA LYS A 360 11.64 19.41 -46.34
C LYS A 360 13.02 19.42 -47.01
N ASN A 361 13.51 18.24 -47.37
CA ASN A 361 14.61 18.11 -48.31
C ASN A 361 14.09 18.44 -49.72
N THR A 362 14.24 19.69 -50.14
CA THR A 362 14.24 20.05 -51.55
C THR A 362 15.65 19.80 -52.09
N LYS A 363 15.87 18.64 -52.70
CA LYS A 363 16.92 18.50 -53.72
C LYS A 363 16.28 18.77 -55.08
N ARG A 364 16.66 19.91 -55.67
CA ARG A 364 16.60 20.17 -57.10
C ARG A 364 17.99 19.88 -57.68
N LEU A 365 17.96 19.34 -58.90
CA LEU A 365 19.03 18.96 -59.82
C LEU A 365 19.58 17.55 -59.59
#